data_AF-A0A329HB04-F1
#
_entry.id   AF-A0A329HB04-F1
#
_cell.length_a   1.000
_cell.length_b   1.000
_cell.length_c   1.000
_cell.angle_alpha   90.00
_cell.angle_beta   90.00
_cell.angle_gamma   90.00
#
_symmetry.space_group_name_H-M   'P 1'
#
loop_
_entity.id
_entity.type
_entity.pdbx_description
1 polymer ?
#
loop_
_entity_poly.entity_id
_entity_poly.type
_entity_poly.pdbx_seq_one_letter_code
_entity_poly.pdbx_strand_id
1 'polypeptide(L)'
;MRKGQIRRVNLSLHLTPDQSRADMRAMQQLQKWHQSMNQSDNIDDTNMEIRAFHRNVYLAGLQLHLLDPSLCHHVAESLGRENLSLAALLSELQAQPQSDAASEQLAELQKIREEIAALRPLMEQQKLALQQLRMAAKTVSPPAPERSSGPEEMALSDVDTPTKKMQKVRQKGIF
;
A
#
# COMPACT_ATOMS: atom_id res chain seq x y z
N MET A 1 -31.73 -40.03 9.95
CA MET A 1 -31.60 -38.67 9.42
C MET A 1 -32.41 -37.73 10.31
N ARG A 2 -31.78 -36.84 11.08
CA ARG A 2 -32.52 -35.89 11.94
C ARG A 2 -33.22 -34.87 11.05
N LYS A 3 -34.54 -34.71 11.18
CA LYS A 3 -35.34 -33.70 10.48
C LYS A 3 -34.64 -32.34 10.63
N GLY A 4 -34.20 -31.78 9.49
CA GLY A 4 -33.38 -30.58 9.46
C GLY A 4 -34.16 -29.36 9.95
N GLN A 5 -34.01 -29.04 11.22
CA GLN A 5 -34.56 -27.82 11.79
C GLN A 5 -33.85 -26.62 11.14
N ILE A 6 -34.61 -25.76 10.47
CA ILE A 6 -34.08 -24.51 9.90
C ILE A 6 -33.49 -23.70 11.05
N ARG A 7 -32.20 -23.39 10.97
CA ARG A 7 -31.50 -22.54 11.94
C ARG A 7 -31.35 -21.14 11.36
N ARG A 8 -31.90 -20.15 12.05
CA ARG A 8 -31.74 -18.74 11.68
C ARG A 8 -30.47 -18.19 12.32
N VAL A 9 -29.60 -17.63 11.50
CA VAL A 9 -28.46 -16.82 11.96
C VAL A 9 -28.85 -15.35 11.79
N ASN A 10 -28.63 -14.53 12.82
CA ASN A 10 -28.86 -13.09 12.76
C ASN A 10 -27.50 -12.40 12.68
N LEU A 11 -27.26 -11.69 11.57
CA LEU A 11 -26.05 -10.93 11.33
C LEU A 11 -26.46 -9.51 10.95
N SER A 12 -25.90 -8.53 11.65
CA SER A 12 -25.97 -7.13 11.24
C SER A 12 -24.60 -6.71 10.71
N LEU A 13 -24.61 -5.98 9.60
CA LEU A 13 -23.42 -5.39 8.99
C LEU A 13 -23.60 -3.89 8.92
N HIS A 14 -22.51 -3.16 9.12
CA HIS A 14 -22.47 -1.71 8.99
C HIS A 14 -21.71 -1.35 7.74
N LEU A 15 -22.26 -0.44 6.95
CA LEU A 15 -21.63 0.10 5.75
C LEU A 15 -21.24 1.56 6.01
N THR A 16 -20.13 1.99 5.42
CA THR A 16 -19.53 3.32 5.59
C THR A 16 -19.49 4.06 4.24
N PRO A 17 -20.61 4.66 3.79
CA PRO A 17 -20.71 5.27 2.45
C PRO A 17 -19.67 6.36 2.19
N ASP A 18 -19.36 7.12 3.25
CA ASP A 18 -18.48 8.28 3.17
C ASP A 18 -17.01 7.88 3.04
N GLN A 19 -16.68 6.64 3.41
CA GLN A 19 -15.30 6.13 3.44
C GLN A 19 -15.04 5.10 2.35
N SER A 20 -16.06 4.35 1.93
CA SER A 20 -15.95 3.28 0.93
C SER A 20 -16.93 3.49 -0.22
N ARG A 21 -16.37 3.56 -1.44
CA ARG A 21 -17.16 3.60 -2.68
C ARG A 21 -17.95 2.31 -2.89
N ALA A 22 -17.38 1.17 -2.48
CA ALA A 22 -18.06 -0.12 -2.55
C ALA A 22 -19.29 -0.12 -1.63
N ASP A 23 -19.15 0.39 -0.41
CA ASP A 23 -20.25 0.52 0.56
C ASP A 23 -21.33 1.46 0.03
N MET A 24 -20.94 2.65 -0.45
CA MET A 24 -21.87 3.61 -1.05
C MET A 24 -22.69 2.97 -2.16
N ARG A 25 -22.03 2.27 -3.09
CA ARG A 25 -22.71 1.59 -4.19
C ARG A 25 -23.61 0.47 -3.69
N ALA A 26 -23.16 -0.34 -2.73
CA ALA A 26 -23.95 -1.41 -2.14
C ALA A 26 -25.25 -0.85 -1.55
N MET A 27 -25.19 0.24 -0.77
CA MET A 27 -26.40 0.87 -0.23
C MET A 27 -27.32 1.41 -1.32
N GLN A 28 -26.80 2.08 -2.35
CA GLN A 28 -27.63 2.58 -3.44
C GLN A 28 -28.36 1.44 -4.17
N GLN A 29 -27.68 0.32 -4.44
CA GLN A 29 -28.30 -0.82 -5.12
C GLN A 29 -29.32 -1.53 -4.22
N LEU A 30 -29.01 -1.72 -2.93
CA LEU A 30 -29.94 -2.31 -1.96
C LEU A 30 -31.19 -1.44 -1.77
N GLN A 31 -31.06 -0.12 -1.72
CA GLN A 31 -32.18 0.81 -1.64
C GLN A 31 -33.07 0.74 -2.89
N LYS A 32 -32.48 0.78 -4.10
CA LYS A 32 -33.22 0.66 -5.36
C LYS A 32 -33.98 -0.66 -5.45
N TRP A 33 -33.32 -1.74 -5.10
CA TRP A 33 -33.93 -3.06 -5.12
C TRP A 33 -35.07 -3.19 -4.10
N HIS A 34 -34.88 -2.72 -2.86
CA HIS A 34 -35.94 -2.71 -1.85
C HIS A 34 -37.15 -1.87 -2.28
N GLN A 35 -36.92 -0.71 -2.92
CA GLN A 35 -38.00 0.12 -3.47
C GLN A 35 -38.77 -0.59 -4.59
N SER A 36 -38.10 -1.36 -5.43
CA SER A 36 -38.77 -2.16 -6.48
C SER A 36 -39.64 -3.28 -5.91
N MET A 37 -39.21 -3.87 -4.78
CA MET A 37 -39.92 -4.93 -4.09
C MET A 37 -41.15 -4.44 -3.31
N ASN A 38 -41.11 -3.21 -2.78
CA ASN A 38 -42.25 -2.60 -2.09
C ASN A 38 -43.45 -2.29 -3.02
N GLN A 39 -43.32 -2.51 -4.33
CA GLN A 39 -44.41 -2.34 -5.30
C GLN A 39 -45.26 -3.61 -5.47
N SER A 40 -44.92 -4.72 -4.80
CA SER A 40 -45.69 -5.96 -4.87
C SER A 40 -46.80 -6.02 -3.82
N ASP A 41 -47.96 -6.58 -4.19
CA ASP A 41 -49.14 -6.67 -3.31
C ASP A 41 -49.01 -7.70 -2.17
N ASN A 42 -48.06 -8.66 -2.24
CA ASN A 42 -47.90 -9.72 -1.24
C ASN A 42 -46.63 -9.58 -0.40
N ILE A 43 -46.80 -9.10 0.84
CA ILE A 43 -45.72 -8.85 1.81
C ILE A 43 -44.94 -10.13 2.18
N ASP A 44 -45.60 -11.28 2.26
CA ASP A 44 -44.94 -12.53 2.69
C ASP A 44 -43.98 -13.07 1.62
N ASP A 45 -44.37 -12.96 0.34
CA ASP A 45 -43.55 -13.33 -0.80
C ASP A 45 -42.34 -12.39 -0.89
N THR A 46 -42.55 -11.07 -0.75
CA THR A 46 -41.46 -10.09 -0.70
C THR A 46 -40.44 -10.44 0.38
N ASN A 47 -40.91 -10.79 1.58
CA ASN A 47 -40.03 -11.16 2.69
C ASN A 47 -39.25 -12.45 2.42
N MET A 48 -39.84 -13.42 1.72
CA MET A 48 -39.12 -14.63 1.28
C MET A 48 -38.04 -14.31 0.25
N GLU A 49 -38.35 -13.47 -0.74
CA GLU A 49 -37.40 -13.02 -1.75
C GLU A 49 -36.25 -12.23 -1.12
N ILE A 50 -36.54 -11.36 -0.15
CA ILE A 50 -35.52 -10.60 0.58
C ILE A 50 -34.54 -11.55 1.27
N ARG A 51 -35.06 -12.54 2.00
CA ARG A 51 -34.23 -13.54 2.69
C ARG A 51 -33.42 -14.39 1.71
N ALA A 52 -34.01 -14.80 0.59
CA ALA A 52 -33.33 -15.59 -0.43
C ALA A 52 -32.17 -14.82 -1.07
N PHE A 53 -32.39 -13.55 -1.39
CA PHE A 53 -31.36 -12.66 -1.92
C PHE A 53 -30.16 -12.54 -0.97
N HIS A 54 -30.39 -12.16 0.30
CA HIS A 54 -29.30 -12.02 1.27
C HIS A 54 -28.57 -13.34 1.54
N ARG A 55 -29.32 -14.45 1.60
CA ARG A 55 -28.73 -15.79 1.74
C ARG A 55 -27.77 -16.10 0.59
N ASN A 56 -28.17 -15.81 -0.65
CA ASN A 56 -27.34 -16.09 -1.83
C ASN A 56 -26.08 -15.23 -1.86
N VAL A 57 -26.21 -13.93 -1.55
CA VAL A 57 -25.06 -13.00 -1.45
C VAL A 57 -24.07 -13.48 -0.39
N TYR A 58 -24.56 -13.84 0.79
CA TYR A 58 -23.71 -14.33 1.88
C TYR A 58 -23.00 -15.64 1.51
N LEU A 59 -23.70 -16.62 0.94
CA LEU A 59 -23.10 -17.90 0.56
C LEU A 59 -22.04 -17.74 -0.54
N ALA A 60 -22.30 -16.88 -1.52
CA ALA A 60 -21.33 -16.60 -2.58
C ALA A 60 -20.07 -15.93 -2.01
N GLY A 61 -20.23 -14.88 -1.20
CA GLY A 61 -19.11 -14.19 -0.56
C GLY A 61 -18.32 -15.08 0.39
N LEU A 62 -19.01 -15.90 1.20
CA LEU A 62 -18.36 -16.86 2.10
C LEU A 62 -17.55 -17.91 1.32
N GLN A 63 -18.08 -18.45 0.23
CA GLN A 63 -17.35 -19.41 -0.59
C GLN A 63 -16.09 -18.77 -1.19
N LEU A 64 -16.18 -17.54 -1.67
CA LEU A 64 -15.03 -16.81 -2.21
C LEU A 64 -13.98 -16.56 -1.11
N HIS A 65 -14.40 -16.17 0.09
CA HIS A 65 -13.51 -16.00 1.24
C HIS A 65 -12.81 -17.30 1.66
N LEU A 66 -13.50 -18.45 1.60
CA LEU A 66 -12.91 -19.76 1.89
C LEU A 66 -11.90 -20.21 0.84
N LEU A 67 -12.04 -19.75 -0.41
CA LEU A 67 -11.06 -20.04 -1.47
C LEU A 67 -9.81 -19.18 -1.30
N ASP A 68 -9.98 -17.87 -1.14
CA ASP A 68 -8.90 -16.92 -0.90
C ASP A 68 -9.46 -15.64 -0.25
N PRO A 69 -9.13 -15.36 1.03
CA PRO A 69 -9.57 -14.15 1.73
C PRO A 69 -9.15 -12.86 1.03
N SER A 70 -7.97 -12.82 0.42
CA SER A 70 -7.43 -11.63 -0.24
C SER A 70 -8.18 -11.34 -1.54
N LEU A 71 -8.49 -12.38 -2.30
CA LEU A 71 -9.33 -12.29 -3.49
C LEU A 71 -10.74 -11.81 -3.16
N CYS A 72 -11.34 -12.34 -2.08
CA CYS A 72 -12.65 -11.93 -1.63
C CYS A 72 -12.69 -10.42 -1.30
N HIS A 73 -11.66 -9.92 -0.60
CA HIS A 73 -11.55 -8.50 -0.29
C HIS A 73 -11.37 -7.66 -1.57
N HIS A 74 -10.49 -8.09 -2.47
CA HIS A 74 -10.24 -7.40 -3.74
C HIS A 74 -11.48 -7.31 -4.64
N VAL A 75 -12.25 -8.40 -4.74
CA VAL A 75 -13.53 -8.41 -5.46
C VAL A 75 -14.52 -7.45 -4.81
N ALA A 76 -14.62 -7.44 -3.47
CA ALA A 76 -15.50 -6.53 -2.74
C ALA A 76 -15.15 -5.05 -3.02
N GLU A 77 -13.87 -4.68 -2.99
CA GLU A 77 -13.41 -3.32 -3.33
C GLU A 77 -13.69 -2.96 -4.80
N SER A 78 -13.51 -3.92 -5.71
CA SER A 78 -13.76 -3.73 -7.14
C SER A 78 -15.23 -3.43 -7.47
N LEU A 79 -16.17 -3.82 -6.59
CA LEU A 79 -17.58 -3.42 -6.72
C LEU A 79 -17.77 -1.90 -6.65
N GLY A 80 -16.88 -1.17 -5.98
CA GLY A 80 -16.93 0.30 -5.89
C GLY A 80 -16.68 1.03 -7.22
N ARG A 81 -16.19 0.31 -8.26
CA ARG A 81 -15.89 0.88 -9.58
C ARG A 81 -17.16 1.10 -10.39
N GLU A 82 -17.24 2.24 -11.07
CA GLU A 82 -18.35 2.53 -11.99
C GLU A 82 -18.40 1.51 -13.14
N ASN A 83 -19.59 0.97 -13.43
CA ASN A 83 -19.83 0.03 -14.55
C ASN A 83 -18.99 -1.25 -14.57
N LEU A 84 -18.75 -1.88 -13.40
CA LEU A 84 -18.15 -3.21 -13.36
C LEU A 84 -18.94 -4.21 -14.20
N SER A 85 -18.38 -4.62 -15.33
CA SER A 85 -18.95 -5.63 -16.22
C SER A 85 -18.60 -7.04 -15.74
N LEU A 86 -19.36 -8.04 -16.18
CA LEU A 86 -19.05 -9.44 -15.87
C LEU A 86 -17.64 -9.83 -16.36
N ALA A 87 -17.25 -9.37 -17.55
CA ALA A 87 -15.91 -9.62 -18.08
C ALA A 87 -14.82 -9.02 -17.19
N ALA A 88 -14.99 -7.78 -16.73
CA ALA A 88 -14.05 -7.14 -15.82
C ALA A 88 -13.98 -7.89 -14.48
N LEU A 89 -15.12 -8.29 -13.91
CA LEU A 89 -15.17 -9.08 -12.68
C LEU A 89 -14.45 -10.44 -12.83
N LEU A 90 -14.63 -11.13 -13.95
CA LEU A 90 -13.92 -12.39 -14.23
C LEU A 90 -12.40 -12.17 -14.36
N SER A 91 -11.97 -11.05 -14.94
CA SER A 91 -10.54 -10.68 -14.97
C SER A 91 -9.98 -10.45 -13.57
N GLU A 92 -10.72 -9.80 -12.66
CA GLU A 92 -10.30 -9.64 -11.26
C GLU A 92 -10.21 -10.98 -10.52
N LEU A 93 -11.06 -11.95 -10.87
CA LEU A 93 -11.02 -13.31 -10.32
C LEU A 93 -9.83 -14.14 -10.85
N GLN A 94 -9.35 -13.83 -12.04
CA GLN A 94 -8.21 -14.50 -12.67
C GLN A 94 -6.87 -13.84 -12.31
N ALA A 95 -6.88 -12.54 -12.06
CA ALA A 95 -5.72 -11.82 -11.58
C ALA A 95 -5.38 -12.36 -10.19
N GLN A 96 -4.37 -13.25 -10.13
CA GLN A 96 -3.86 -13.69 -8.85
C GLN A 96 -3.52 -12.45 -8.01
N PRO A 97 -3.99 -12.36 -6.76
CA PRO A 97 -3.50 -11.32 -5.88
C PRO A 97 -1.99 -11.48 -5.86
N GLN A 98 -1.29 -10.37 -6.06
CA GLN A 98 0.16 -10.23 -6.11
C GLN A 98 0.81 -10.53 -4.73
N SER A 99 0.33 -11.58 -4.04
CA SER A 99 0.87 -12.13 -2.79
C SER A 99 2.37 -12.32 -2.90
N ASP A 100 2.85 -12.82 -4.05
CA ASP A 100 4.29 -13.02 -4.26
C ASP A 100 5.00 -11.68 -4.49
N ALA A 101 4.51 -10.77 -5.33
CA ALA A 101 5.20 -9.49 -5.54
C ALA A 101 5.18 -8.57 -4.30
N ALA A 102 4.10 -8.57 -3.52
CA ALA A 102 4.01 -7.80 -2.28
C ALA A 102 4.86 -8.41 -1.16
N SER A 103 4.96 -9.74 -1.09
CA SER A 103 5.86 -10.42 -0.14
C SER A 103 7.34 -10.28 -0.55
N GLU A 104 7.65 -10.33 -1.84
CA GLU A 104 8.96 -10.03 -2.41
C GLU A 104 9.36 -8.57 -2.14
N GLN A 105 8.46 -7.61 -2.34
CA GLN A 105 8.70 -6.20 -2.00
C GLN A 105 8.91 -6.00 -0.50
N LEU A 106 8.17 -6.71 0.36
CA LEU A 106 8.39 -6.68 1.81
C LEU A 106 9.74 -7.29 2.20
N ALA A 107 10.13 -8.41 1.57
CA ALA A 107 11.43 -9.05 1.77
C ALA A 107 12.58 -8.16 1.29
N GLU A 108 12.44 -7.49 0.15
CA GLU A 108 13.40 -6.50 -0.35
C GLU A 108 13.54 -5.31 0.60
N LEU A 109 12.43 -4.77 1.12
CA LEU A 109 12.46 -3.68 2.09
C LEU A 109 13.10 -4.09 3.43
N GLN A 110 12.90 -5.33 3.87
CA GLN A 110 13.56 -5.88 5.05
C GLN A 110 15.07 -6.00 4.82
N LYS A 111 15.49 -6.54 3.67
CA LYS A 111 16.90 -6.64 3.28
C LYS A 111 17.58 -5.27 3.21
N ILE A 112 16.94 -4.28 2.60
CA ILE A 112 17.44 -2.90 2.55
C ILE A 112 17.59 -2.32 3.96
N ARG A 113 16.63 -2.57 4.86
CA ARG A 113 16.74 -2.12 6.26
C ARG A 113 17.92 -2.76 6.98
N GLU A 114 18.16 -4.04 6.78
CA GLU A 114 19.29 -4.77 7.36
C GLU A 114 20.63 -4.26 6.83
N GLU A 115 20.75 -4.03 5.52
CA GLU A 115 21.95 -3.46 4.92
C GLU A 115 22.25 -2.05 5.45
N ILE A 116 21.22 -1.20 5.59
CA ILE A 116 21.36 0.13 6.21
C ILE A 116 21.79 0.01 7.67
N ALA A 117 21.24 -0.95 8.43
CA ALA A 117 21.61 -1.17 9.82
C ALA A 117 23.08 -1.62 9.95
N ALA A 118 23.57 -2.47 9.03
CA ALA A 118 24.95 -2.92 9.00
C ALA A 118 25.95 -1.83 8.56
N LEU A 119 25.55 -0.94 7.65
CA LEU A 119 26.41 0.14 7.15
C LEU A 119 26.58 1.31 8.14
N ARG A 120 25.55 1.59 8.96
CA ARG A 120 25.60 2.68 9.97
C ARG A 120 26.84 2.66 10.89
N PRO A 121 27.19 1.55 11.57
CA PRO A 121 28.33 1.54 12.49
C PRO A 121 29.67 1.76 11.78
N LEU A 122 29.84 1.24 10.56
CA LEU A 122 31.04 1.48 9.74
C LEU A 122 31.21 2.96 9.38
N MET A 123 30.10 3.62 9.05
CA MET A 123 30.05 5.06 8.75
C MET A 123 30.41 5.90 9.98
N GLU A 124 29.92 5.53 11.17
CA GLU A 124 30.30 6.16 12.43
C GLU A 124 31.79 5.95 12.77
N GLN A 125 32.32 4.74 12.55
CA GLN A 125 33.72 4.43 12.77
C GLN A 125 34.64 5.26 11.85
N GLN A 126 34.28 5.40 10.57
CA GLN A 126 35.03 6.21 9.63
C GLN A 126 35.02 7.70 10.02
N LYS A 127 33.88 8.20 10.51
CA LYS A 127 33.76 9.57 11.03
C LYS A 127 34.65 9.81 12.24
N LEU A 128 34.71 8.87 13.18
CA LEU A 128 35.58 8.92 14.36
C LEU A 128 37.07 8.89 13.96
N ALA A 129 37.46 8.02 13.04
CA ALA A 129 38.84 7.94 12.55
C ALA A 129 39.28 9.26 11.88
N LEU A 130 38.42 9.85 11.04
CA LEU A 130 38.68 11.18 10.44
C LEU A 130 38.77 12.29 11.49
N GLN A 131 37.95 12.23 12.55
CA GLN A 131 38.03 13.19 13.66
C GLN A 131 39.35 13.05 14.42
N GLN A 132 39.79 11.83 14.71
CA GLN A 132 41.08 11.55 15.35
C GLN A 132 42.26 12.02 14.49
N LEU A 133 42.24 11.79 13.17
CA LEU A 133 43.27 12.28 12.25
C LEU A 133 43.32 13.82 12.22
N ARG A 134 42.16 14.49 12.21
CA ARG A 134 42.10 15.97 12.33
C ARG A 134 42.67 16.47 13.66
N MET A 135 42.38 15.78 14.76
CA MET A 135 42.93 16.13 16.08
C MET A 135 44.43 15.87 16.15
N ALA A 136 44.92 14.75 15.63
CA ALA A 136 46.34 14.41 15.56
C ALA A 136 47.13 15.41 14.71
N ALA A 137 46.57 15.84 13.57
CA ALA A 137 47.14 16.90 12.74
C ALA A 137 47.21 18.25 13.47
N LYS A 138 46.24 18.53 14.37
CA LYS A 138 46.24 19.73 15.22
C LYS A 138 47.31 19.67 16.32
N THR A 139 47.67 18.49 16.80
CA THR A 139 48.63 18.29 17.91
C THR A 139 50.10 18.18 17.49
N VAL A 140 50.40 18.06 16.19
CA VAL A 140 51.79 17.94 15.68
C VAL A 140 52.38 19.30 15.22
N SER A 141 51.71 20.43 15.48
CA SER A 141 52.36 21.75 15.28
C SER A 141 53.34 22.05 16.43
N PRO A 142 54.65 22.23 16.17
CA PRO A 142 55.57 22.77 17.16
C PRO A 142 55.27 24.28 17.39
N PRO A 143 55.56 24.84 18.57
CA PRO A 143 55.41 26.27 18.78
C PRO A 143 56.61 26.98 18.13
N ALA A 144 56.35 27.90 17.21
CA ALA A 144 57.32 28.89 16.77
C ALA A 144 56.60 30.24 16.57
N PRO A 145 57.32 31.36 16.81
CA PRO A 145 56.75 32.55 17.45
C PRO A 145 56.03 33.48 16.47
N GLU A 146 55.28 34.40 17.08
CA GLU A 146 54.54 35.48 16.45
C GLU A 146 55.27 36.16 15.28
N ARG A 147 54.60 36.26 14.13
CA ARG A 147 54.02 37.52 13.62
C ARG A 147 53.60 37.37 12.14
N SER A 148 52.52 38.07 11.85
CA SER A 148 52.05 38.57 10.54
C SER A 148 51.01 37.75 9.78
N SER A 149 49.96 38.51 9.43
CA SER A 149 48.88 38.29 8.43
C SER A 149 47.81 37.23 8.71
N GLY A 150 46.56 37.70 8.67
CA GLY A 150 45.32 36.96 8.87
C GLY A 150 44.91 36.03 7.71
N PRO A 151 43.69 35.45 7.79
CA PRO A 151 43.48 34.03 7.59
C PRO A 151 43.19 33.61 6.15
N GLU A 152 43.69 32.42 5.80
CA GLU A 152 43.26 31.60 4.67
C GLU A 152 41.77 31.24 4.78
N GLU A 153 41.00 31.54 3.73
CA GLU A 153 39.87 30.70 3.32
C GLU A 153 40.28 30.00 2.02
N MET A 154 40.88 28.81 2.11
CA MET A 154 40.94 27.90 0.97
C MET A 154 39.61 27.15 0.88
N ALA A 155 38.87 27.50 -0.15
CA ALA A 155 37.49 27.13 -0.43
C ALA A 155 37.26 25.61 -0.57
N LEU A 156 36.16 25.15 0.04
CA LEU A 156 35.56 23.82 -0.07
C LEU A 156 34.95 23.52 -1.47
N SER A 157 35.50 24.03 -2.56
CA SER A 157 34.84 24.02 -3.87
C SER A 157 35.12 22.80 -4.77
N ASP A 158 35.84 21.77 -4.32
CA ASP A 158 36.24 20.65 -5.20
C ASP A 158 35.53 19.30 -4.96
N VAL A 159 34.40 19.26 -4.21
CA VAL A 159 33.63 18.02 -4.00
C VAL A 159 32.24 18.06 -4.63
N ASP A 160 32.06 18.80 -5.73
CA ASP A 160 30.78 18.91 -6.46
C ASP A 160 30.84 18.43 -7.92
N THR A 161 31.72 17.46 -8.22
CA THR A 161 31.72 16.82 -9.54
C THR A 161 31.78 15.30 -9.41
N PRO A 162 30.63 14.62 -9.49
CA PRO A 162 30.32 13.93 -10.76
C PRO A 162 28.84 13.98 -11.20
N THR A 163 27.99 14.89 -10.71
CA THR A 163 26.56 14.91 -11.08
C THR A 163 26.22 15.79 -12.31
N LYS A 164 27.10 16.71 -12.71
CA LYS A 164 26.85 17.62 -13.86
C LYS A 164 26.96 16.99 -15.26
N LYS A 165 27.46 15.77 -15.40
CA LYS A 165 27.56 15.10 -16.71
C LYS A 165 26.27 14.39 -17.17
N MET A 166 25.28 14.16 -16.29
CA MET A 166 24.02 13.49 -16.68
C MET A 166 22.93 14.44 -17.20
N GLN A 167 22.91 15.71 -16.79
CA GLN A 167 21.87 16.65 -17.24
C GLN A 167 22.10 17.20 -18.66
N LYS A 168 23.34 17.14 -19.18
CA LYS A 168 23.66 17.69 -20.50
C LYS A 168 23.26 16.78 -21.67
N VAL A 169 22.83 15.53 -21.41
CA VAL A 169 22.34 14.60 -22.43
C VAL A 169 20.85 14.81 -22.74
N ARG A 170 20.05 15.37 -21.81
CA ARG A 170 18.61 15.62 -22.06
C ARG A 170 18.30 16.94 -22.78
N GLN A 171 19.31 17.77 -23.03
CA GLN A 171 19.14 19.12 -23.59
C GLN A 171 19.77 19.31 -24.99
N LYS A 172 20.16 18.22 -25.65
CA LYS A 172 20.40 18.19 -27.11
C LYS A 172 19.37 17.27 -27.74
N GLY A 173 18.17 17.81 -27.97
CA GLY A 173 17.22 17.18 -28.88
C GLY A 173 17.86 17.07 -30.25
N ILE A 174 17.97 15.83 -30.74
CA ILE A 174 18.21 15.50 -32.15
C ILE A 174 17.45 14.19 -32.40
N PHE A 175 16.26 14.33 -33.00
CA PHE A 175 15.31 13.33 -33.53
C PHE A 175 14.70 12.31 -32.57
#